data_AF-A0A2H6H8L1-F1
#
_entry.id   AF-A0A2H6H8L1-F1
#
_cell.length_a   1.000
_cell.length_b   1.000
_cell.length_c   1.000
_cell.angle_alpha   90.00
_cell.angle_beta   90.00
_cell.angle_gamma   90.00
#
_symmetry.space_group_name_H-M   'P 1'
#
loop_
_entity.id
_entity.type
_entity.pdbx_description
1 polymer ?
#
loop_
_entity_poly.entity_id
_entity_poly.type
_entity_poly.pdbx_seq_one_letter_code
_entity_poly.pdbx_strand_id
1 'polypeptide(L)'
;MEIVFLRHGESTGNASGLIQGRGSSPLSERGAAQADVVARRLTEGKPFDLIVSSDMERAVQTVDALGLPFETDPAWREVDLGAWDGVPITEVAERFPEELAALRRGEPVRIGGTGETFPEFTARVRGAIDGLVERMDGTGRVLVSAHGGVIERVVAIVIGRAHAVAFAGRVGNTSLTTVSVRPSGMCIDHYNDATHLGPVSGWAAERLAAGDTVVALVRHGQTAANDSGVWQGHTDGGIDEEGRRQATRLAGWYGTFETLYSSPLGRALETAALLRADGAPVIVPGLMELGMGEWEGHTVEEIKAGWPGIWRAVYDEGEDIPRGGDGETWSGMVARVSEAIGGIARAHRGRLIGVVSHGAAIRGFCSSLIGLDHERRRSLIAPGNTSVSHVVFGADGPVLADYNIGPLQVI
;
A
#
# COMPACT_ATOMS: atom_id res chain seq x y z
N MET A 1 -5.41 7.56 -16.54
CA MET A 1 -4.05 8.02 -16.24
C MET A 1 -3.47 7.22 -15.09
N GLU A 2 -2.16 7.05 -15.08
CA GLU A 2 -1.41 6.48 -13.96
C GLU A 2 -0.43 7.53 -13.43
N ILE A 3 -0.36 7.69 -12.10
CA ILE A 3 0.59 8.59 -11.43
C ILE A 3 1.41 7.75 -10.46
N VAL A 4 2.72 7.69 -10.70
CA VAL A 4 3.68 7.04 -9.82
C VAL A 4 4.35 8.11 -8.98
N PHE A 5 4.19 8.04 -7.67
CA PHE A 5 4.86 8.91 -6.72
C PHE A 5 6.12 8.24 -6.19
N LEU A 6 7.25 8.93 -6.31
CA LEU A 6 8.56 8.51 -5.81
C LEU A 6 8.93 9.35 -4.60
N ARG A 7 9.16 8.73 -3.44
CA ARG A 7 9.77 9.45 -2.31
C ARG A 7 11.25 9.65 -2.58
N HIS A 8 11.79 10.83 -2.28
CA HIS A 8 13.24 11.06 -2.33
C HIS A 8 14.06 9.99 -1.55
N GLY A 9 15.30 9.76 -1.97
CA GLY A 9 16.26 8.91 -1.26
C GLY A 9 16.58 9.43 0.14
N GLU A 10 17.22 8.61 0.97
CA GLU A 10 17.60 9.01 2.33
C GLU A 10 18.41 10.32 2.32
N SER A 11 17.93 11.35 3.02
CA SER A 11 18.69 12.60 3.22
C SER A 11 19.58 12.53 4.44
N THR A 12 20.56 13.43 4.54
CA THR A 12 21.37 13.61 5.76
C THR A 12 20.52 13.88 7.00
N GLY A 13 19.41 14.61 6.86
CA GLY A 13 18.43 14.79 7.93
C GLY A 13 17.68 13.50 8.30
N ASN A 14 17.39 12.62 7.33
CA ASN A 14 16.78 11.31 7.62
C ASN A 14 17.75 10.43 8.40
N ALA A 15 19.00 10.35 7.95
CA ALA A 15 20.05 9.59 8.62
C ALA A 15 20.28 10.07 10.07
N SER A 16 20.02 11.35 10.33
CA SER A 16 20.12 11.96 11.66
C SER A 16 18.83 11.85 12.50
N GLY A 17 17.78 11.20 12.00
CA GLY A 17 16.51 11.01 12.72
C GLY A 17 15.67 12.28 12.87
N LEU A 18 15.91 13.30 12.05
CA LEU A 18 15.22 14.58 12.12
C LEU A 18 13.97 14.59 11.25
N ILE A 19 12.88 15.18 11.76
CA ILE A 19 11.74 15.55 10.93
C ILE A 19 12.14 16.74 10.04
N GLN A 20 11.79 16.68 8.76
CA GLN A 20 12.20 17.68 7.77
C GLN A 20 10.96 18.21 7.06
N GLY A 21 10.84 19.54 7.04
CA GLY A 21 9.84 20.24 6.25
C GLY A 21 10.50 20.76 4.99
N ARG A 22 10.58 22.09 4.90
CA ARG A 22 11.13 22.82 3.75
C ARG A 22 12.63 23.13 3.87
N GLY A 23 13.28 22.72 4.96
CA GLY A 23 14.73 22.78 5.10
C GLY A 23 15.48 22.08 3.96
N SER A 24 16.65 22.63 3.62
CA SER A 24 17.60 21.99 2.68
C SER A 24 18.37 20.90 3.42
N SER A 25 18.38 19.71 2.83
CA SER A 25 19.22 18.60 3.25
C SER A 25 19.46 17.75 2.00
N PRO A 26 20.72 17.59 1.56
CA PRO A 26 21.03 16.74 0.41
C PRO A 26 20.84 15.26 0.77
N LEU A 27 20.86 14.40 -0.24
CA LEU A 27 20.95 12.96 -0.08
C LEU A 27 22.20 12.57 0.74
N SER A 28 22.07 11.54 1.57
CA SER A 28 23.22 10.83 2.15
C SER A 28 23.90 9.97 1.06
N GLU A 29 25.09 9.43 1.33
CA GLU A 29 25.73 8.44 0.44
C GLU A 29 24.81 7.23 0.19
N ARG A 30 24.12 6.77 1.24
CA ARG A 30 23.12 5.71 1.14
C ARG A 30 21.93 6.15 0.29
N GLY A 31 21.45 7.38 0.45
CA GLY A 31 20.37 7.95 -0.35
C GLY A 31 20.71 8.04 -1.83
N ALA A 32 21.95 8.43 -2.17
CA ALA A 32 22.44 8.42 -3.54
C ALA A 32 22.45 7.01 -4.14
N ALA A 33 22.97 6.03 -3.39
CA ALA A 33 22.93 4.63 -3.82
C ALA A 33 21.50 4.08 -3.99
N GLN A 34 20.54 4.49 -3.14
CA GLN A 34 19.13 4.16 -3.32
C GLN A 34 18.56 4.79 -4.61
N ALA A 35 18.89 6.05 -4.89
CA ALA A 35 18.46 6.75 -6.10
C ALA A 35 18.92 6.01 -7.36
N ASP A 36 20.17 5.53 -7.41
CA ASP A 36 20.71 4.76 -8.53
C ASP A 36 19.97 3.42 -8.74
N VAL A 37 19.49 2.80 -7.67
CA VAL A 37 18.78 1.52 -7.74
C VAL A 37 17.35 1.72 -8.22
N VAL A 38 16.63 2.73 -7.70
CA VAL A 38 15.27 3.03 -8.16
C VAL A 38 15.28 3.58 -9.59
N ALA A 39 16.29 4.34 -9.98
CA ALA A 39 16.49 4.83 -11.35
C ALA A 39 16.55 3.69 -12.36
N ARG A 40 17.34 2.64 -12.06
CA ARG A 40 17.41 1.42 -12.91
C ARG A 40 16.06 0.74 -13.02
N ARG A 41 15.36 0.54 -11.90
CA ARG A 41 14.02 -0.06 -11.92
C ARG A 41 13.03 0.73 -12.78
N LEU A 42 13.00 2.06 -12.63
CA LEU A 42 12.06 2.92 -13.34
C LEU A 42 12.38 3.02 -14.84
N THR A 43 13.66 2.96 -15.23
CA THR A 43 14.09 3.05 -16.64
C THR A 43 13.97 1.73 -17.39
N GLU A 44 14.01 0.58 -16.70
CA GLU A 44 13.70 -0.74 -17.28
C GLU A 44 12.18 -0.99 -17.43
N GLY A 45 11.35 -0.22 -16.72
CA GLY A 45 9.90 -0.29 -16.77
C GLY A 45 9.28 0.39 -17.99
N LYS A 46 7.97 0.64 -17.91
CA LYS A 46 7.28 1.43 -18.95
C LYS A 46 7.82 2.86 -18.95
N PRO A 47 7.90 3.54 -20.11
CA PRO A 47 8.28 4.94 -20.15
C PRO A 47 7.25 5.82 -19.42
N PHE A 48 7.69 7.00 -18.99
CA PHE A 48 6.82 8.06 -18.48
C PHE A 48 6.58 9.10 -19.56
N ASP A 49 5.35 9.57 -19.68
CA ASP A 49 4.98 10.65 -20.59
C ASP A 49 5.37 12.03 -20.02
N LEU A 50 5.44 12.13 -18.68
CA LEU A 50 5.86 13.33 -17.95
C LEU A 50 6.57 12.94 -16.66
N ILE A 51 7.65 13.66 -16.32
CA ILE A 51 8.34 13.56 -15.04
C ILE A 51 8.32 14.93 -14.39
N VAL A 52 7.75 15.00 -13.18
CA VAL A 52 7.73 16.21 -12.34
C VAL A 52 8.44 15.90 -11.03
N SER A 53 9.19 16.88 -10.54
CA SER A 53 9.84 16.81 -9.23
C SER A 53 9.45 17.99 -8.38
N SER A 54 9.36 17.79 -7.07
CA SER A 54 9.57 18.90 -6.14
C SER A 54 10.92 19.56 -6.47
N ASP A 55 10.96 20.88 -6.37
CA ASP A 55 12.17 21.69 -6.54
C ASP A 55 13.15 21.61 -5.35
N MET A 56 12.83 20.81 -4.33
CA MET A 56 13.71 20.58 -3.20
C MET A 56 14.89 19.69 -3.57
N GLU A 57 16.09 20.07 -3.14
CA GLU A 57 17.37 19.45 -3.51
C GLU A 57 17.36 17.91 -3.43
N ARG A 58 16.89 17.32 -2.33
CA ARG A 58 16.81 15.84 -2.17
C ARG A 58 15.91 15.15 -3.19
N ALA A 59 14.80 15.78 -3.58
CA ALA A 59 13.87 15.23 -4.58
C ALA A 59 14.46 15.36 -5.99
N VAL A 60 15.10 16.50 -6.28
CA VAL A 60 15.85 16.75 -7.52
C VAL A 60 16.99 15.75 -7.67
N GLN A 61 17.86 15.60 -6.67
CA GLN A 61 18.96 14.62 -6.67
C GLN A 61 18.47 13.18 -6.90
N THR A 62 17.30 12.83 -6.37
CA THR A 62 16.73 11.49 -6.55
C THR A 62 16.25 11.27 -7.99
N VAL A 63 15.53 12.25 -8.57
CA VAL A 63 15.00 12.09 -9.93
C VAL A 63 16.08 12.26 -11.00
N ASP A 64 17.10 13.09 -10.74
CA ASP A 64 18.22 13.33 -11.66
C ASP A 64 19.02 12.05 -11.94
N ALA A 65 19.06 11.11 -10.98
CA ALA A 65 19.66 9.79 -11.13
C ALA A 65 19.02 8.95 -12.26
N LEU A 66 17.80 9.27 -12.71
CA LEU A 66 17.18 8.60 -13.86
C LEU A 66 17.85 8.97 -15.19
N GLY A 67 18.55 10.11 -15.27
CA GLY A 67 19.15 10.61 -16.51
C GLY A 67 18.11 11.00 -17.57
N LEU A 68 16.87 11.30 -17.16
CA LEU A 68 15.75 11.68 -18.01
C LEU A 68 15.37 13.14 -17.78
N PRO A 69 14.80 13.85 -18.78
CA PRO A 69 14.32 15.20 -18.60
C PRO A 69 13.14 15.23 -17.62
N PHE A 70 13.14 16.21 -16.71
CA PHE A 70 12.06 16.45 -15.76
C PHE A 70 11.82 17.95 -15.57
N GLU A 71 10.63 18.28 -15.08
CA GLU A 71 10.25 19.64 -14.66
C GLU A 71 10.22 19.74 -13.14
N THR A 72 10.58 20.89 -12.60
CA THR A 72 10.42 21.17 -11.16
C THR A 72 9.16 21.96 -10.89
N ASP A 73 8.39 21.57 -9.88
CA ASP A 73 7.16 22.27 -9.47
C ASP A 73 7.09 22.38 -7.92
N PRO A 74 7.08 23.61 -7.37
CA PRO A 74 6.98 23.86 -5.92
C PRO A 74 5.69 23.31 -5.28
N ALA A 75 4.64 23.02 -6.05
CA ALA A 75 3.41 22.43 -5.54
C ALA A 75 3.63 21.06 -4.89
N TRP A 76 4.73 20.37 -5.22
CA TRP A 76 5.14 19.08 -4.66
C TRP A 76 6.11 19.18 -3.48
N ARG A 77 6.41 20.38 -2.96
CA ARG A 77 7.22 20.55 -1.74
C ARG A 77 6.62 19.82 -0.54
N GLU A 78 7.49 19.38 0.37
CA GLU A 78 7.06 18.83 1.65
C GLU A 78 6.22 19.85 2.44
N VAL A 79 5.40 19.34 3.35
CA VAL A 79 4.65 20.16 4.29
C VAL A 79 5.57 21.16 4.98
N ASP A 80 5.14 22.41 5.08
CA ASP A 80 5.86 23.41 5.86
C ASP A 80 5.64 23.14 7.36
N LEU A 81 6.71 22.71 8.03
CA LEU A 81 6.70 22.28 9.42
C LEU A 81 6.95 23.42 10.42
N GLY A 82 7.23 24.64 9.97
CA GLY A 82 7.57 25.75 10.85
C GLY A 82 8.65 25.37 11.88
N ALA A 83 8.39 25.64 13.16
CA ALA A 83 9.31 25.32 14.27
C ALA A 83 9.54 23.81 14.53
N TRP A 84 8.81 22.89 13.88
CA TRP A 84 9.10 21.46 13.97
C TRP A 84 10.29 21.05 13.08
N ASP A 85 10.65 21.85 12.07
CA ASP A 85 11.71 21.50 11.12
C ASP A 85 13.07 21.33 11.84
N GLY A 86 13.74 20.20 11.60
CA GLY A 86 15.01 19.85 12.24
C GLY A 86 14.90 19.29 13.66
N VAL A 87 13.69 19.07 14.19
CA VAL A 87 13.48 18.41 15.48
C VAL A 87 13.63 16.90 15.34
N PRO A 88 14.28 16.19 16.30
CA PRO A 88 14.27 14.73 16.30
C PRO A 88 12.83 14.20 16.29
N ILE A 89 12.51 13.28 15.38
CA ILE A 89 11.13 12.80 15.19
C ILE A 89 10.54 12.21 16.47
N THR A 90 11.39 11.62 17.31
CA THR A 90 11.03 11.04 18.62
C THR A 90 10.65 12.08 19.67
N GLU A 91 11.08 13.33 19.51
CA GLU A 91 10.84 14.41 20.48
C GLU A 91 9.63 15.27 20.12
N VAL A 92 9.09 15.16 18.90
CA VAL A 92 7.99 16.03 18.42
C VAL A 92 6.77 15.97 19.36
N ALA A 93 6.40 14.76 19.81
CA ALA A 93 5.25 14.57 20.70
C ALA A 93 5.46 15.18 22.10
N GLU A 94 6.70 15.24 22.57
CA GLU A 94 7.06 15.82 23.87
C GLU A 94 7.18 17.35 23.78
N ARG A 95 7.70 17.85 22.67
CA ARG A 95 7.95 19.28 22.44
C ARG A 95 6.71 20.06 21.99
N PHE A 96 5.80 19.42 21.26
CA PHE A 96 4.59 20.04 20.71
C PHE A 96 3.32 19.22 20.99
N PRO A 97 3.04 18.84 22.25
CA PRO A 97 1.94 17.92 22.59
C PRO A 97 0.56 18.49 22.25
N GLU A 98 0.35 19.79 22.46
CA GLU A 98 -0.93 20.46 22.19
C GLU A 98 -1.23 20.57 20.70
N GLU A 99 -0.23 20.96 19.89
CA GLU A 99 -0.35 21.01 18.42
C GLU A 99 -0.61 19.60 17.86
N LEU A 100 0.12 18.59 18.31
CA LEU A 100 -0.08 17.21 17.87
C LEU A 100 -1.47 16.69 18.26
N ALA A 101 -1.96 17.02 19.45
CA ALA A 101 -3.31 16.66 19.88
C ALA A 101 -4.38 17.37 19.03
N ALA A 102 -4.18 18.64 18.68
CA ALA A 102 -5.09 19.39 17.81
C ALA A 102 -5.12 18.84 16.38
N LEU A 103 -3.95 18.54 15.80
CA LEU A 103 -3.85 17.89 14.49
C LEU A 103 -4.56 16.52 14.48
N ARG A 104 -4.41 15.72 15.55
CA ARG A 104 -5.13 14.43 15.70
C ARG A 104 -6.65 14.60 15.76
N ARG A 105 -7.16 15.73 16.25
CA ARG A 105 -8.59 16.08 16.23
C ARG A 105 -9.03 16.68 14.88
N GLY A 106 -8.13 16.84 13.92
CA GLY A 106 -8.40 17.43 12.61
C GLY A 106 -8.54 18.96 12.64
N GLU A 107 -8.08 19.61 13.72
CA GLU A 107 -8.13 21.07 13.84
C GLU A 107 -7.14 21.74 12.87
N PRO A 108 -7.48 22.90 12.28
CA PRO A 108 -6.63 23.60 11.31
C PRO A 108 -5.51 24.39 12.01
N VAL A 109 -4.69 23.71 12.81
CA VAL A 109 -3.54 24.32 13.51
C VAL A 109 -2.38 24.50 12.55
N ARG A 110 -1.70 25.63 12.67
CA ARG A 110 -0.52 25.98 11.89
C ARG A 110 0.70 25.29 12.52
N ILE A 111 1.30 24.34 11.81
CA ILE A 111 2.37 23.48 12.36
C ILE A 111 3.57 24.36 12.74
N GLY A 112 4.07 24.20 13.97
CA GLY A 112 5.20 24.95 14.48
C GLY A 112 4.99 26.47 14.43
N GLY A 113 3.74 26.92 14.57
CA GLY A 113 3.33 28.33 14.63
C GLY A 113 3.31 29.09 13.29
N THR A 114 4.18 28.73 12.34
CA THR A 114 4.35 29.47 11.07
C THR A 114 4.15 28.63 9.81
N GLY A 115 4.14 27.29 9.93
CA GLY A 115 4.08 26.36 8.81
C GLY A 115 2.73 26.34 8.09
N GLU A 116 2.45 25.24 7.42
CA GLU A 116 1.17 24.98 6.77
C GLU A 116 0.17 24.42 7.79
N THR A 117 -1.10 24.72 7.61
CA THR A 117 -2.18 23.92 8.21
C THR A 117 -2.42 22.67 7.35
N PHE A 118 -2.94 21.60 7.96
CA PHE A 118 -3.30 20.39 7.21
C PHE A 118 -4.31 20.64 6.07
N PRO A 119 -5.33 21.50 6.22
CA PRO A 119 -6.21 21.89 5.11
C PRO A 119 -5.49 22.62 3.98
N GLU A 120 -4.60 23.58 4.26
CA GLU A 120 -3.79 24.27 3.23
C GLU A 120 -2.92 23.26 2.48
N PHE A 121 -2.24 22.37 3.20
CA PHE A 121 -1.43 21.32 2.60
C PHE A 121 -2.26 20.37 1.72
N THR A 122 -3.42 19.95 2.20
CA THR A 122 -4.36 19.10 1.45
C THR A 122 -4.82 19.79 0.17
N ALA A 123 -5.22 21.06 0.26
CA ALA A 123 -5.68 21.83 -0.90
C ALA A 123 -4.59 21.98 -1.95
N ARG A 124 -3.34 22.25 -1.52
CA ARG A 124 -2.17 22.33 -2.41
C ARG A 124 -1.91 21.01 -3.14
N VAL A 125 -1.82 19.90 -2.40
CA VAL A 125 -1.57 18.57 -3.00
C VAL A 125 -2.70 18.16 -3.93
N ARG A 126 -3.96 18.41 -3.56
CA ARG A 126 -5.12 18.16 -4.43
C ARG A 126 -5.05 18.99 -5.71
N GLY A 127 -4.80 20.29 -5.60
CA GLY A 127 -4.68 21.17 -6.77
C GLY A 127 -3.55 20.74 -7.71
N ALA A 128 -2.43 20.24 -7.17
CA ALA A 128 -1.34 19.69 -7.97
C ALA A 128 -1.74 18.42 -8.74
N ILE A 129 -2.48 17.51 -8.09
CA ILE A 129 -3.04 16.31 -8.77
C ILE A 129 -4.02 16.72 -9.86
N ASP A 130 -4.97 17.60 -9.55
CA ASP A 130 -6.00 18.04 -10.50
C ASP A 130 -5.37 18.73 -11.72
N GLY A 131 -4.35 19.57 -11.50
CA GLY A 131 -3.58 20.19 -12.58
C GLY A 131 -2.80 19.20 -13.44
N LEU A 132 -2.25 18.13 -12.86
CA LEU A 132 -1.64 17.04 -13.64
C LEU A 132 -2.68 16.30 -14.48
N VAL A 133 -3.84 15.98 -13.91
CA VAL A 133 -4.93 15.28 -14.60
C VAL A 133 -5.44 16.11 -15.77
N GLU A 134 -5.63 17.42 -15.58
CA GLU A 134 -6.02 18.35 -16.64
C GLU A 134 -4.95 18.44 -17.73
N ARG A 135 -3.68 18.63 -17.35
CA ARG A 135 -2.55 18.74 -18.30
C ARG A 135 -2.38 17.49 -19.18
N MET A 136 -2.71 16.32 -18.65
CA MET A 136 -2.56 15.03 -19.34
C MET A 136 -3.86 14.52 -19.96
N ASP A 137 -4.92 15.33 -19.99
CA ASP A 137 -6.27 14.96 -20.45
C ASP A 137 -6.80 13.66 -19.81
N GLY A 138 -6.42 13.39 -18.55
CA GLY A 138 -6.78 12.16 -17.84
C GLY A 138 -6.14 10.88 -18.40
N THR A 139 -5.12 10.99 -19.24
CA THR A 139 -4.39 9.87 -19.88
C THR A 139 -2.90 9.85 -19.51
N GLY A 140 -2.15 8.90 -20.05
CA GLY A 140 -0.70 8.79 -19.85
C GLY A 140 -0.26 8.29 -18.47
N ARG A 141 1.05 8.24 -18.30
CA ARG A 141 1.79 7.78 -17.12
C ARG A 141 2.78 8.85 -16.66
N VAL A 142 2.62 9.32 -15.43
CA VAL A 142 3.40 10.43 -14.87
C VAL A 142 4.22 9.96 -13.67
N LEU A 143 5.49 10.37 -13.61
CA LEU A 143 6.32 10.22 -12.41
C LEU A 143 6.34 11.52 -11.63
N VAL A 144 6.09 11.46 -10.32
CA VAL A 144 6.17 12.60 -9.41
C VAL A 144 7.19 12.30 -8.31
N SER A 145 8.37 12.94 -8.36
CA SER A 145 9.37 12.88 -7.28
C SER A 145 9.02 13.87 -6.16
N ALA A 146 8.70 13.36 -4.98
CA ALA A 146 8.15 14.13 -3.86
C ALA A 146 8.68 13.63 -2.50
N HIS A 147 7.88 13.81 -1.45
CA HIS A 147 8.26 13.60 -0.06
C HIS A 147 7.27 12.70 0.68
N GLY A 148 7.67 12.24 1.88
CA GLY A 148 6.87 11.31 2.66
C GLY A 148 5.50 11.89 3.02
N GLY A 149 5.46 13.11 3.55
CA GLY A 149 4.19 13.76 3.94
C GLY A 149 3.28 14.05 2.75
N VAL A 150 3.85 14.33 1.58
CA VAL A 150 3.10 14.52 0.32
C VAL A 150 2.44 13.21 -0.11
N ILE A 151 3.19 12.09 -0.12
CA ILE A 151 2.65 10.79 -0.54
C ILE A 151 1.59 10.29 0.46
N GLU A 152 1.82 10.46 1.76
CA GLU A 152 0.82 10.19 2.79
C GLU A 152 -0.45 11.03 2.57
N ARG A 153 -0.30 12.30 2.18
CA ARG A 153 -1.43 13.17 1.86
C ARG A 153 -2.20 12.73 0.61
N VAL A 154 -1.50 12.32 -0.45
CA VAL A 154 -2.11 11.75 -1.66
C VAL A 154 -2.96 10.55 -1.27
N VAL A 155 -2.39 9.60 -0.53
CA VAL A 155 -3.10 8.39 -0.09
C VAL A 155 -4.31 8.76 0.78
N ALA A 156 -4.16 9.68 1.73
CA ALA A 156 -5.26 10.17 2.57
C ALA A 156 -6.40 10.78 1.76
N ILE A 157 -6.08 11.55 0.71
CA ILE A 157 -7.04 12.12 -0.24
C ILE A 157 -7.82 11.01 -0.96
N VAL A 158 -7.12 10.00 -1.47
CA VAL A 158 -7.70 8.90 -2.25
C VAL A 158 -8.66 8.05 -1.41
N ILE A 159 -8.29 7.77 -0.16
CA ILE A 159 -9.11 6.95 0.77
C ILE A 159 -10.17 7.75 1.53
N GLY A 160 -10.35 9.05 1.25
CA GLY A 160 -11.35 9.91 1.91
C GLY A 160 -11.01 10.32 3.34
N ARG A 161 -9.76 10.15 3.77
CA ARG A 161 -9.28 10.48 5.13
C ARG A 161 -8.35 11.68 5.14
N ALA A 162 -8.66 12.71 4.35
CA ALA A 162 -7.77 13.85 4.14
C ALA A 162 -7.41 14.65 5.42
N HIS A 163 -8.07 14.42 6.55
CA HIS A 163 -7.75 15.02 7.85
C HIS A 163 -6.85 14.14 8.74
N ALA A 164 -6.60 12.89 8.36
CA ALA A 164 -5.82 11.96 9.18
C ALA A 164 -4.34 12.35 9.24
N VAL A 165 -3.76 12.26 10.43
CA VAL A 165 -2.33 12.49 10.70
C VAL A 165 -1.47 11.23 10.57
N ALA A 166 -2.08 10.06 10.71
CA ALA A 166 -1.46 8.75 10.51
C ALA A 166 -2.57 7.71 10.27
N PHE A 167 -2.34 6.80 9.32
CA PHE A 167 -3.25 5.68 9.02
C PHE A 167 -2.52 4.46 8.44
N ALA A 168 -1.23 4.60 8.13
CA ALA A 168 -0.35 3.56 7.60
C ALA A 168 1.07 3.80 8.12
N GLY A 169 1.98 2.89 7.81
CA GLY A 169 3.39 2.97 8.14
C GLY A 169 4.08 4.15 7.45
N ARG A 170 5.29 4.47 7.92
CA ARG A 170 6.07 5.55 7.30
C ARG A 170 6.43 5.18 5.86
N VAL A 171 6.15 6.09 4.92
CA VAL A 171 6.56 5.94 3.51
C VAL A 171 8.08 5.86 3.43
N GLY A 172 8.64 4.82 2.81
CA GLY A 172 10.08 4.54 2.77
C GLY A 172 10.83 5.41 1.74
N ASN A 173 12.11 5.69 1.99
CA ASN A 173 12.95 6.39 1.00
C ASN A 173 13.06 5.57 -0.29
N THR A 174 13.01 6.25 -1.43
CA THR A 174 12.88 5.68 -2.79
C THR A 174 11.71 4.74 -3.03
N SER A 175 10.76 4.63 -2.08
CA SER A 175 9.54 3.86 -2.31
C SER A 175 8.67 4.50 -3.40
N LEU A 176 7.93 3.64 -4.08
CA LEU A 176 7.00 3.98 -5.14
C LEU A 176 5.56 3.77 -4.67
N THR A 177 4.68 4.72 -4.94
CA THR A 177 3.23 4.58 -4.71
C THR A 177 2.52 4.91 -6.01
N THR A 178 1.73 3.96 -6.52
CA THR A 178 1.05 4.09 -7.81
C THR A 178 -0.43 4.36 -7.59
N VAL A 179 -0.93 5.42 -8.22
CA VAL A 179 -2.34 5.81 -8.19
C VAL A 179 -2.88 5.88 -9.62
N SER A 180 -3.93 5.12 -9.90
CA SER A 180 -4.68 5.21 -11.14
C SER A 180 -5.85 6.20 -11.01
N VAL A 181 -5.96 7.11 -11.97
CA VAL A 181 -7.09 8.02 -12.11
C VAL A 181 -8.07 7.41 -13.12
N ARG A 182 -9.27 7.07 -12.64
CA ARG A 182 -10.34 6.41 -13.40
C ARG A 182 -11.60 7.29 -13.39
N PRO A 183 -12.56 7.05 -14.31
CA PRO A 183 -13.84 7.77 -14.28
C PRO A 183 -14.60 7.64 -12.95
N SER A 184 -14.41 6.52 -12.25
CA SER A 184 -15.00 6.24 -10.93
C SER A 184 -14.26 6.90 -9.76
N GLY A 185 -13.18 7.63 -10.00
CA GLY A 185 -12.29 8.19 -9.00
C GLY A 185 -10.87 7.61 -9.02
N MET A 186 -10.06 8.05 -8.07
CA MET A 186 -8.68 7.59 -7.91
C MET A 186 -8.61 6.28 -7.12
N CYS A 187 -7.65 5.43 -7.47
CA CYS A 187 -7.39 4.15 -6.82
C CYS A 187 -5.88 4.02 -6.54
N ILE A 188 -5.53 3.53 -5.35
CA ILE A 188 -4.18 3.09 -5.00
C ILE A 188 -4.00 1.69 -5.59
N ASP A 189 -3.08 1.60 -6.56
CA ASP A 189 -2.69 0.33 -7.17
C ASP A 189 -1.59 -0.35 -6.34
N HIS A 190 -0.60 0.44 -5.91
CA HIS A 190 0.55 0.01 -5.10
C HIS A 190 0.85 1.06 -4.05
N TYR A 191 1.22 0.65 -2.85
CA TYR A 191 1.63 1.58 -1.79
C TYR A 191 2.97 1.17 -1.19
N ASN A 192 3.87 2.15 -1.10
CA ASN A 192 5.16 2.03 -0.44
C ASN A 192 6.06 0.90 -1.01
N ASP A 193 6.03 0.69 -2.33
CA ASP A 193 6.83 -0.32 -3.01
C ASP A 193 8.31 0.08 -3.06
N ALA A 194 9.11 -0.56 -2.22
CA ALA A 194 10.56 -0.50 -2.25
C ALA A 194 11.20 -1.88 -2.56
N THR A 195 10.54 -2.71 -3.37
CA THR A 195 11.00 -4.07 -3.72
C THR A 195 12.37 -4.12 -4.39
N HIS A 196 12.81 -2.99 -4.98
CA HIS A 196 14.16 -2.83 -5.53
C HIS A 196 15.26 -2.77 -4.46
N LEU A 197 14.90 -2.52 -3.20
CA LEU A 197 15.80 -2.58 -2.05
C LEU A 197 15.75 -3.91 -1.30
N GLY A 198 14.88 -4.83 -1.70
CA GLY A 198 14.69 -6.14 -1.07
C GLY A 198 13.23 -6.44 -0.68
N PRO A 199 12.94 -7.67 -0.22
CA PRO A 199 11.58 -8.14 0.04
C PRO A 199 10.92 -7.54 1.27
N VAL A 200 11.71 -7.20 2.29
CA VAL A 200 11.28 -6.46 3.47
C VAL A 200 12.20 -5.27 3.61
N SER A 201 11.67 -4.07 3.43
CA SER A 201 12.47 -2.83 3.39
C SER A 201 11.78 -1.69 4.12
N GLY A 202 12.49 -0.56 4.23
CA GLY A 202 11.99 0.65 4.87
C GLY A 202 11.46 0.40 6.29
N TRP A 203 10.25 0.91 6.55
CA TRP A 203 9.66 0.88 7.87
C TRP A 203 9.40 -0.54 8.40
N ALA A 204 8.95 -1.48 7.57
CA ALA A 204 8.73 -2.86 8.01
C ALA A 204 10.02 -3.52 8.52
N ALA A 205 11.14 -3.33 7.81
CA ALA A 205 12.44 -3.86 8.21
C ALA A 205 12.95 -3.23 9.51
N GLU A 206 12.78 -1.91 9.66
CA GLU A 206 13.14 -1.19 10.89
C GLU A 206 12.34 -1.69 12.10
N ARG A 207 11.03 -1.89 11.95
CA ARG A 207 10.16 -2.37 13.02
C ARG A 207 10.45 -3.82 13.40
N LEU A 208 10.74 -4.67 12.42
CA LEU A 208 11.20 -6.04 12.67
C LEU A 208 12.50 -6.05 13.47
N ALA A 209 13.47 -5.22 13.11
CA ALA A 209 14.73 -5.09 13.84
C ALA A 209 14.52 -4.53 15.27
N ALA A 210 13.48 -3.73 15.49
CA ALA A 210 13.06 -3.23 16.80
C ALA A 210 12.26 -4.26 17.63
N GLY A 211 12.03 -5.46 17.12
CA GLY A 211 11.35 -6.55 17.83
C GLY A 211 9.84 -6.62 17.63
N ASP A 212 9.27 -5.86 16.70
CA ASP A 212 7.87 -6.04 16.29
C ASP A 212 7.72 -7.28 15.39
N THR A 213 6.52 -7.83 15.34
CA THR A 213 6.18 -8.90 14.38
C THR A 213 5.80 -8.30 13.05
N VAL A 214 6.30 -8.87 11.95
CA VAL A 214 5.90 -8.49 10.59
C VAL A 214 5.21 -9.68 9.94
N VAL A 215 3.99 -9.46 9.44
CA VAL A 215 3.23 -10.45 8.69
C VAL A 215 3.24 -10.08 7.21
N ALA A 216 3.78 -10.96 6.38
CA ALA A 216 3.76 -10.86 4.93
C ALA A 216 2.54 -11.60 4.37
N LEU A 217 1.54 -10.84 3.93
CA LEU A 217 0.31 -11.35 3.34
C LEU A 217 0.52 -11.58 1.84
N VAL A 218 0.54 -12.84 1.43
CA VAL A 218 0.76 -13.26 0.04
C VAL A 218 -0.57 -13.65 -0.60
N ARG A 219 -0.95 -13.03 -1.72
CA ARG A 219 -2.08 -13.53 -2.52
C ARG A 219 -1.66 -14.79 -3.27
N HIS A 220 -2.52 -15.81 -3.33
CA HIS A 220 -2.28 -17.01 -4.14
C HIS A 220 -1.95 -16.70 -5.63
N GLY A 221 -1.27 -17.63 -6.29
CA GLY A 221 -0.97 -17.57 -7.73
C GLY A 221 -2.23 -17.60 -8.60
N GLN A 222 -2.09 -17.23 -9.87
CA GLN A 222 -3.21 -17.20 -10.82
C GLN A 222 -3.92 -18.56 -10.89
N THR A 223 -5.24 -18.48 -11.08
CA THR A 223 -6.11 -19.62 -11.37
C THR A 223 -6.83 -19.36 -12.70
N ALA A 224 -7.32 -20.41 -13.34
CA ALA A 224 -8.13 -20.28 -14.56
C ALA A 224 -9.34 -19.36 -14.37
N ALA A 225 -9.97 -19.37 -13.20
CA ALA A 225 -11.11 -18.49 -12.88
C ALA A 225 -10.70 -17.01 -12.84
N ASN A 226 -9.49 -16.70 -12.35
CA ASN A 226 -8.97 -15.33 -12.38
C ASN A 226 -8.78 -14.83 -13.82
N ASP A 227 -8.25 -15.69 -14.70
CA ASP A 227 -8.03 -15.37 -16.10
C ASP A 227 -9.35 -15.17 -16.87
N SER A 228 -10.34 -16.02 -16.60
CA SER A 228 -11.66 -15.95 -17.26
C SER A 228 -12.64 -14.95 -16.62
N GLY A 229 -12.23 -14.20 -15.59
CA GLY A 229 -13.09 -13.23 -14.89
C GLY A 229 -14.22 -13.85 -14.05
N VAL A 230 -14.12 -15.14 -13.74
CA VAL A 230 -15.10 -15.89 -12.95
C VAL A 230 -14.82 -15.69 -11.46
N TRP A 231 -15.88 -15.43 -10.69
CA TRP A 231 -15.78 -15.20 -9.26
C TRP A 231 -15.70 -16.53 -8.51
N GLN A 232 -14.70 -16.63 -7.63
CA GLN A 232 -14.42 -17.81 -6.82
C GLN A 232 -14.25 -17.40 -5.36
N GLY A 233 -15.16 -17.86 -4.51
CA GLY A 233 -15.08 -17.71 -3.06
C GLY A 233 -14.47 -18.96 -2.42
N HIS A 234 -15.33 -19.81 -1.87
CA HIS A 234 -14.94 -21.05 -1.18
C HIS A 234 -14.87 -22.28 -2.07
N THR A 235 -15.37 -22.20 -3.30
CA THR A 235 -15.20 -23.25 -4.32
C THR A 235 -13.72 -23.54 -4.47
N ASP A 236 -13.36 -24.80 -4.25
CA ASP A 236 -11.97 -25.20 -4.23
C ASP A 236 -11.42 -25.43 -5.65
N GLY A 237 -10.12 -25.22 -5.80
CA GLY A 237 -9.41 -25.33 -7.07
C GLY A 237 -7.95 -24.91 -6.92
N GLY A 238 -7.10 -25.46 -7.77
CA GLY A 238 -5.66 -25.19 -7.79
C GLY A 238 -5.25 -23.95 -8.57
N ILE A 239 -3.95 -23.66 -8.58
CA ILE A 239 -3.36 -22.64 -9.45
C ILE A 239 -3.06 -23.22 -10.84
N ASP A 240 -3.08 -22.35 -11.85
CA ASP A 240 -2.68 -22.73 -13.20
C ASP A 240 -1.15 -22.68 -13.38
N GLU A 241 -0.69 -22.93 -14.60
CA GLU A 241 0.75 -22.92 -14.90
C GLU A 241 1.38 -21.55 -14.69
N GLU A 242 0.67 -20.46 -15.00
CA GLU A 242 1.16 -19.12 -14.71
C GLU A 242 1.23 -18.87 -13.21
N GLY A 243 0.23 -19.30 -12.44
CA GLY A 243 0.27 -19.27 -10.98
C GLY A 243 1.48 -20.00 -10.39
N ARG A 244 1.89 -21.14 -10.96
CA ARG A 244 3.11 -21.85 -10.53
C ARG A 244 4.38 -21.07 -10.85
N ARG A 245 4.46 -20.45 -12.03
CA ARG A 245 5.59 -19.57 -12.40
C ARG A 245 5.66 -18.37 -11.46
N GLN A 246 4.51 -17.76 -11.16
CA GLN A 246 4.41 -16.63 -10.24
C GLN A 246 4.92 -17.00 -8.85
N ALA A 247 4.42 -18.10 -8.27
CA ALA A 247 4.82 -18.56 -6.94
C ALA A 247 6.31 -18.90 -6.86
N THR A 248 6.86 -19.53 -7.90
CA THR A 248 8.30 -19.85 -7.98
C THR A 248 9.17 -18.60 -8.01
N ARG A 249 8.77 -17.57 -8.77
CA ARG A 249 9.48 -16.29 -8.80
C ARG A 249 9.39 -15.55 -7.47
N LEU A 250 8.22 -15.56 -6.84
CA LEU A 250 8.04 -14.99 -5.51
C LEU A 250 8.95 -15.70 -4.49
N ALA A 251 9.04 -17.03 -4.51
CA ALA A 251 9.93 -17.79 -3.63
C ALA A 251 11.42 -17.44 -3.84
N GLY A 252 11.83 -17.25 -5.10
CA GLY A 252 13.21 -16.85 -5.43
C GLY A 252 13.56 -15.44 -4.93
N TRP A 253 12.61 -14.51 -5.00
CA TRP A 253 12.80 -13.12 -4.57
C TRP A 253 12.69 -12.95 -3.05
N TYR A 254 11.70 -13.59 -2.41
CA TYR A 254 11.43 -13.42 -0.99
C TYR A 254 12.43 -14.18 -0.11
N GLY A 255 12.88 -15.35 -0.58
CA GLY A 255 13.69 -16.28 0.21
C GLY A 255 12.83 -17.21 1.06
N THR A 256 13.37 -17.62 2.21
CA THR A 256 12.75 -18.62 3.10
C THR A 256 12.04 -17.92 4.26
N PHE A 257 10.78 -18.28 4.47
CA PHE A 257 10.02 -17.89 5.66
C PHE A 257 10.37 -18.81 6.84
N GLU A 258 10.50 -18.26 8.04
CA GLU A 258 10.62 -19.08 9.26
C GLU A 258 9.35 -19.91 9.48
N THR A 259 8.18 -19.29 9.29
CA THR A 259 6.89 -19.98 9.37
C THR A 259 5.96 -19.45 8.30
N LEU A 260 5.26 -20.37 7.64
CA LEU A 260 4.27 -20.07 6.61
C LEU A 260 2.91 -20.59 7.05
N TYR A 261 1.90 -19.73 6.97
CA TYR A 261 0.50 -20.09 7.15
C TYR A 261 -0.22 -20.06 5.82
N SER A 262 -1.27 -20.86 5.66
CA SER A 262 -2.07 -20.87 4.44
C SER A 262 -3.55 -21.05 4.73
N SER A 263 -4.37 -20.45 3.88
CA SER A 263 -5.77 -20.84 3.73
C SER A 263 -5.89 -22.31 3.31
N PRO A 264 -6.93 -23.05 3.74
CA PRO A 264 -7.14 -24.44 3.32
C PRO A 264 -7.51 -24.63 1.84
N LEU A 265 -7.82 -23.55 1.10
CA LEU A 265 -8.20 -23.65 -0.31
C LEU A 265 -6.98 -24.02 -1.17
N GLY A 266 -7.16 -24.94 -2.11
CA GLY A 266 -6.15 -25.57 -2.96
C GLY A 266 -5.20 -24.56 -3.62
N ARG A 267 -5.72 -23.48 -4.18
CA ARG A 267 -4.91 -22.40 -4.79
C ARG A 267 -3.93 -21.76 -3.81
N ALA A 268 -4.34 -21.58 -2.55
CA ALA A 268 -3.46 -21.06 -1.50
C ALA A 268 -2.49 -22.13 -1.00
N LEU A 269 -2.93 -23.39 -0.87
CA LEU A 269 -2.05 -24.51 -0.49
C LEU A 269 -0.97 -24.78 -1.54
N GLU A 270 -1.32 -24.85 -2.82
CA GLU A 270 -0.37 -25.04 -3.92
C GLU A 270 0.62 -23.89 -4.02
N THR A 271 0.15 -22.64 -3.83
CA THR A 271 1.04 -21.48 -3.77
C THR A 271 2.00 -21.60 -2.58
N ALA A 272 1.48 -21.90 -1.38
CA ALA A 272 2.28 -22.04 -0.17
C ALA A 272 3.33 -23.15 -0.27
N ALA A 273 3.00 -24.26 -0.93
CA ALA A 273 3.92 -25.37 -1.16
C ALA A 273 5.10 -25.02 -2.09
N LEU A 274 4.92 -24.02 -2.96
CA LEU A 274 5.98 -23.52 -3.85
C LEU A 274 6.83 -22.42 -3.19
N LEU A 275 6.35 -21.80 -2.12
CA LEU A 275 7.14 -20.90 -1.29
C LEU A 275 8.09 -21.71 -0.38
N ARG A 276 9.21 -21.09 0.01
CA ARG A 276 10.20 -21.73 0.87
C ARG A 276 9.88 -21.43 2.34
N ALA A 277 9.85 -22.46 3.17
CA ALA A 277 9.76 -22.31 4.63
C ALA A 277 10.54 -23.41 5.35
N ASP A 278 10.93 -23.17 6.60
CA ASP A 278 11.67 -24.15 7.44
C ASP A 278 10.79 -25.36 7.87
N GLY A 279 9.49 -25.34 7.55
CA GLY A 279 8.54 -26.40 7.81
C GLY A 279 7.34 -26.39 6.85
N ALA A 280 6.43 -27.35 7.03
CA ALA A 280 5.20 -27.39 6.25
C ALA A 280 4.28 -26.20 6.59
N PRO A 281 3.52 -25.66 5.62
CA PRO A 281 2.58 -24.59 5.89
C PRO A 281 1.52 -25.00 6.93
N VAL A 282 1.26 -24.13 7.90
CA VAL A 282 0.20 -24.33 8.89
C VAL A 282 -1.14 -23.86 8.31
N ILE A 283 -2.12 -24.77 8.27
CA ILE A 283 -3.42 -24.50 7.65
C ILE A 283 -4.34 -23.78 8.65
N VAL A 284 -4.91 -22.65 8.24
CA VAL A 284 -5.80 -21.83 9.08
C VAL A 284 -7.08 -21.48 8.30
N PRO A 285 -8.24 -22.08 8.65
CA PRO A 285 -9.52 -21.79 7.99
C PRO A 285 -9.93 -20.32 8.01
N GLY A 286 -9.54 -19.58 9.06
CA GLY A 286 -9.82 -18.14 9.16
C GLY A 286 -9.20 -17.29 8.04
N LEU A 287 -8.27 -17.83 7.24
CA LEU A 287 -7.63 -17.14 6.11
C LEU A 287 -8.34 -17.33 4.76
N MET A 288 -9.48 -18.03 4.71
CA MET A 288 -10.24 -18.25 3.48
C MET A 288 -10.72 -16.95 2.83
N GLU A 289 -10.93 -16.99 1.52
CA GLU A 289 -11.51 -15.90 0.73
C GLU A 289 -12.91 -15.54 1.25
N LEU A 290 -13.46 -14.41 0.79
CA LEU A 290 -14.88 -14.13 0.94
C LEU A 290 -15.73 -15.25 0.33
N GLY A 291 -16.57 -15.90 1.14
CA GLY A 291 -17.59 -16.81 0.62
C GLY A 291 -18.59 -16.05 -0.25
N MET A 292 -18.69 -16.38 -1.53
CA MET A 292 -19.54 -15.62 -2.47
C MET A 292 -20.91 -16.25 -2.68
N GLY A 293 -21.17 -17.41 -2.08
CA GLY A 293 -22.47 -18.08 -2.13
C GLY A 293 -22.87 -18.42 -3.57
N GLU A 294 -24.12 -18.19 -3.91
CA GLU A 294 -24.66 -18.40 -5.26
C GLU A 294 -23.97 -17.59 -6.39
N TRP A 295 -23.11 -16.61 -6.07
CA TRP A 295 -22.32 -15.91 -7.10
C TRP A 295 -21.09 -16.69 -7.58
N GLU A 296 -20.69 -17.76 -6.87
CA GLU A 296 -19.52 -18.54 -7.26
C GLU A 296 -19.71 -19.24 -8.60
N GLY A 297 -18.66 -19.23 -9.43
CA GLY A 297 -18.71 -19.82 -10.77
C GLY A 297 -19.31 -18.92 -11.85
N HIS A 298 -19.71 -17.69 -11.50
CA HIS A 298 -20.27 -16.73 -12.44
C HIS A 298 -19.33 -15.54 -12.70
N THR A 299 -19.44 -14.97 -13.89
CA THR A 299 -18.83 -13.69 -14.27
C THR A 299 -19.58 -12.51 -13.65
N VAL A 300 -18.97 -11.32 -13.66
CA VAL A 300 -19.62 -10.09 -13.17
C VAL A 300 -20.91 -9.81 -13.94
N GLU A 301 -20.90 -10.03 -15.25
CA GLU A 301 -22.05 -9.82 -16.14
C GLU A 301 -23.20 -10.75 -15.80
N GLU A 302 -22.91 -12.04 -15.59
CA GLU A 302 -23.90 -13.03 -15.15
C GLU A 302 -24.45 -12.72 -13.76
N ILE A 303 -23.58 -12.33 -12.81
CA ILE A 303 -24.00 -11.94 -11.45
C ILE A 303 -24.98 -10.76 -11.50
N LYS A 304 -24.65 -9.71 -12.28
CA LYS A 304 -25.53 -8.54 -12.44
C LYS A 304 -26.87 -8.91 -13.06
N ALA A 305 -26.88 -9.85 -14.00
CA ALA A 305 -28.10 -10.30 -14.67
C ALA A 305 -28.95 -11.22 -13.78
N GLY A 306 -28.33 -12.15 -13.05
CA GLY A 306 -29.01 -13.14 -12.22
C GLY A 306 -29.47 -12.61 -10.85
N TRP A 307 -28.70 -11.71 -10.23
CA TRP A 307 -28.97 -11.15 -8.90
C TRP A 307 -28.90 -9.62 -8.87
N PRO A 308 -29.62 -8.88 -9.75
CA PRO A 308 -29.51 -7.43 -9.85
C PRO A 308 -29.87 -6.70 -8.54
N GLY A 309 -30.78 -7.26 -7.74
CA GLY A 309 -31.16 -6.70 -6.45
C GLY A 309 -30.02 -6.74 -5.43
N ILE A 310 -29.41 -7.92 -5.26
CA ILE A 310 -28.28 -8.10 -4.34
C ILE A 310 -27.05 -7.34 -4.82
N TRP A 311 -26.79 -7.35 -6.13
CA TRP A 311 -25.70 -6.57 -6.73
C TRP A 311 -25.83 -5.08 -6.38
N ARG A 312 -27.02 -4.49 -6.60
CA ARG A 312 -27.27 -3.08 -6.31
C ARG A 312 -27.15 -2.78 -4.83
N ALA A 313 -27.75 -3.59 -3.97
CA ALA A 313 -27.65 -3.44 -2.51
C ALA A 313 -26.17 -3.43 -2.06
N VAL A 314 -25.34 -4.36 -2.53
CA VAL A 314 -23.92 -4.46 -2.13
C VAL A 314 -23.03 -3.39 -2.78
N TYR A 315 -23.16 -3.19 -4.09
CA TYR A 315 -22.17 -2.43 -4.87
C TYR A 315 -22.58 -1.01 -5.25
N ASP A 316 -23.86 -0.67 -5.13
CA ASP A 316 -24.34 0.68 -5.43
C ASP A 316 -24.79 1.38 -4.14
N GLU A 317 -25.60 0.70 -3.32
CA GLU A 317 -26.20 1.24 -2.09
C GLU A 317 -25.31 1.03 -0.86
N GLY A 318 -24.53 -0.06 -0.85
CA GLY A 318 -23.52 -0.30 0.15
C GLY A 318 -23.88 -1.11 1.36
N GLU A 319 -24.94 -1.87 1.25
CA GLU A 319 -25.40 -2.75 2.29
C GLU A 319 -24.41 -3.89 2.51
N ASP A 320 -24.11 -4.17 3.77
CA ASP A 320 -23.26 -5.30 4.12
C ASP A 320 -24.06 -6.58 4.31
N ILE A 321 -24.59 -7.07 3.20
CA ILE A 321 -25.37 -8.31 3.14
C ILE A 321 -24.56 -9.48 2.56
N PRO A 322 -24.98 -10.73 2.79
CA PRO A 322 -24.38 -11.92 2.20
C PRO A 322 -24.25 -11.82 0.68
N ARG A 323 -23.07 -12.11 0.14
CA ARG A 323 -22.87 -12.22 -1.31
C ARG A 323 -23.63 -13.44 -1.83
N GLY A 324 -24.26 -13.35 -2.99
CA GLY A 324 -25.16 -14.41 -3.50
C GLY A 324 -26.49 -14.56 -2.74
N GLY A 325 -26.64 -13.93 -1.58
CA GLY A 325 -27.79 -14.09 -0.67
C GLY A 325 -27.53 -15.08 0.47
N ASP A 326 -26.53 -15.94 0.34
CA ASP A 326 -26.20 -17.04 1.25
C ASP A 326 -24.69 -17.16 1.57
N GLY A 327 -23.84 -16.33 0.97
CA GLY A 327 -22.41 -16.25 1.24
C GLY A 327 -22.07 -15.46 2.52
N GLU A 328 -20.86 -14.88 2.56
CA GLU A 328 -20.41 -14.05 3.66
C GLU A 328 -20.76 -12.57 3.44
N THR A 329 -20.90 -11.84 4.55
CA THR A 329 -20.82 -10.38 4.54
C THR A 329 -19.36 -9.94 4.48
N TRP A 330 -19.11 -8.71 4.04
CA TRP A 330 -17.76 -8.14 4.01
C TRP A 330 -17.24 -7.96 5.43
N SER A 331 -18.03 -7.41 6.36
CA SER A 331 -17.60 -7.26 7.75
C SER A 331 -17.36 -8.61 8.44
N GLY A 332 -18.15 -9.63 8.13
CA GLY A 332 -17.97 -10.98 8.66
C GLY A 332 -16.64 -11.60 8.22
N MET A 333 -16.34 -11.53 6.92
CA MET A 333 -15.05 -11.97 6.38
C MET A 333 -13.89 -11.16 6.98
N VAL A 334 -13.99 -9.83 7.05
CA VAL A 334 -12.94 -8.97 7.63
C VAL A 334 -12.69 -9.31 9.10
N ALA A 335 -13.74 -9.52 9.91
CA ALA A 335 -13.60 -9.90 11.31
C ALA A 335 -12.88 -11.25 11.46
N ARG A 336 -13.30 -12.26 10.69
CA ARG A 336 -12.70 -13.60 10.66
C ARG A 336 -11.21 -13.56 10.30
N VAL A 337 -10.88 -12.86 9.21
CA VAL A 337 -9.49 -12.75 8.72
C VAL A 337 -8.63 -11.96 9.72
N SER A 338 -9.17 -10.88 10.29
CA SER A 338 -8.47 -10.07 11.31
C SER A 338 -8.15 -10.87 12.57
N GLU A 339 -9.09 -11.68 13.04
CA GLU A 339 -8.88 -12.56 14.20
C GLU A 339 -7.78 -13.59 13.91
N ALA A 340 -7.82 -14.24 12.75
CA ALA A 340 -6.83 -15.23 12.34
C ALA A 340 -5.41 -14.64 12.24
N ILE A 341 -5.25 -13.53 11.52
CA ILE A 341 -3.94 -12.87 11.36
C ILE A 341 -3.44 -12.33 12.70
N GLY A 342 -4.32 -11.72 13.51
CA GLY A 342 -3.95 -11.26 14.86
C GLY A 342 -3.52 -12.40 15.77
N GLY A 343 -4.16 -13.58 15.67
CA GLY A 343 -3.76 -14.79 16.39
C GLY A 343 -2.37 -15.28 15.98
N ILE A 344 -2.11 -15.32 14.66
CA ILE A 344 -0.79 -15.68 14.10
C ILE A 344 0.29 -14.71 14.60
N ALA A 345 0.06 -13.40 14.50
CA ALA A 345 1.03 -12.40 14.94
C ALA A 345 1.36 -12.52 16.43
N ARG A 346 0.36 -12.76 17.30
CA ARG A 346 0.55 -12.95 18.74
C ARG A 346 1.38 -14.18 19.08
N ALA A 347 1.30 -15.25 18.27
CA ALA A 347 2.07 -16.47 18.46
C ALA A 347 3.55 -16.32 18.09
N HIS A 348 3.90 -15.29 17.32
CA HIS A 348 5.22 -15.12 16.69
C HIS A 348 5.83 -13.74 16.95
N ARG A 349 6.06 -13.42 18.22
CA ARG A 349 6.59 -12.10 18.62
C ARG A 349 8.00 -11.84 18.06
N GLY A 350 8.17 -10.70 17.41
CA GLY A 350 9.46 -10.25 16.87
C GLY A 350 9.95 -11.02 15.66
N ARG A 351 9.05 -11.72 14.94
CA ARG A 351 9.39 -12.58 13.79
C ARG A 351 8.75 -12.08 12.50
N LEU A 352 9.31 -12.52 11.38
CA LEU A 352 8.73 -12.38 10.04
C LEU A 352 7.94 -13.64 9.68
N ILE A 353 6.64 -13.49 9.42
CA ILE A 353 5.73 -14.61 9.18
C ILE A 353 5.07 -14.48 7.81
N GLY A 354 5.09 -15.55 7.02
CA GLY A 354 4.36 -15.61 5.76
C GLY A 354 2.92 -16.10 5.95
N VAL A 355 1.97 -15.51 5.25
CA VAL A 355 0.57 -15.91 5.25
C VAL A 355 0.05 -15.92 3.81
N VAL A 356 -0.32 -17.08 3.28
CA VAL A 356 -0.92 -17.20 1.94
C VAL A 356 -2.44 -17.18 2.05
N SER A 357 -3.05 -16.19 1.40
CA SER A 357 -4.50 -15.94 1.40
C SER A 357 -4.95 -15.40 0.03
N HIS A 358 -6.05 -14.65 0.01
CA HIS A 358 -6.83 -14.34 -1.19
C HIS A 358 -7.05 -12.83 -1.36
N GLY A 359 -7.51 -12.45 -2.54
CA GLY A 359 -7.57 -11.05 -2.94
C GLY A 359 -8.55 -10.23 -2.09
N ALA A 360 -9.78 -10.71 -1.88
CA ALA A 360 -10.77 -9.96 -1.11
C ALA A 360 -10.45 -10.01 0.40
N ALA A 361 -9.98 -11.15 0.90
CA ALA A 361 -9.51 -11.31 2.28
C ALA A 361 -8.37 -10.33 2.66
N ILE A 362 -7.29 -10.29 1.86
CA ILE A 362 -6.15 -9.39 2.11
C ILE A 362 -6.59 -7.93 1.98
N ARG A 363 -7.33 -7.60 0.92
CA ARG A 363 -7.84 -6.23 0.73
C ARG A 363 -8.73 -5.80 1.88
N GLY A 364 -9.63 -6.67 2.34
CA GLY A 364 -10.55 -6.40 3.44
C GLY A 364 -9.81 -6.13 4.75
N PHE A 365 -8.85 -7.00 5.09
CA PHE A 365 -8.00 -6.79 6.25
C PHE A 365 -7.23 -5.46 6.16
N CYS A 366 -6.51 -5.21 5.07
CA CYS A 366 -5.74 -3.98 4.90
C CYS A 366 -6.63 -2.72 4.89
N SER A 367 -7.82 -2.79 4.30
CA SER A 367 -8.81 -1.70 4.29
C SER A 367 -9.26 -1.34 5.71
N SER A 368 -9.41 -2.34 6.59
CA SER A 368 -9.78 -2.12 7.99
C SER A 368 -8.68 -1.39 8.78
N LEU A 369 -7.40 -1.66 8.47
CA LEU A 369 -6.26 -1.01 9.13
C LEU A 369 -6.15 0.48 8.79
N ILE A 370 -6.39 0.82 7.52
CA ILE A 370 -6.35 2.22 7.06
C ILE A 370 -7.68 2.96 7.28
N GLY A 371 -8.66 2.29 7.88
CA GLY A 371 -9.98 2.84 8.19
C GLY A 371 -10.74 3.30 6.94
N LEU A 372 -10.68 2.52 5.87
CA LEU A 372 -11.36 2.80 4.62
C LEU A 372 -12.88 2.70 4.81
N ASP A 373 -13.60 3.76 4.44
CA ASP A 373 -15.06 3.75 4.51
C ASP A 373 -15.70 3.05 3.30
N HIS A 374 -17.01 2.87 3.38
CA HIS A 374 -17.79 2.23 2.34
C HIS A 374 -17.79 3.03 1.01
N GLU A 375 -17.86 4.36 1.05
CA GLU A 375 -17.88 5.21 -0.15
C GLU A 375 -16.58 5.09 -0.95
N ARG A 376 -15.45 4.95 -0.25
CA ARG A 376 -14.11 4.85 -0.80
C ARG A 376 -13.62 3.41 -0.91
N ARG A 377 -14.46 2.39 -0.68
CA ARG A 377 -14.08 0.96 -0.72
C ARG A 377 -13.41 0.50 -2.02
N ARG A 378 -13.61 1.22 -3.13
CA ARG A 378 -13.00 0.95 -4.45
C ARG A 378 -11.67 1.68 -4.67
N SER A 379 -11.26 2.55 -3.74
CA SER A 379 -10.01 3.31 -3.83
C SER A 379 -8.76 2.50 -3.49
N LEU A 380 -8.91 1.28 -2.96
CA LEU A 380 -7.83 0.31 -2.82
C LEU A 380 -8.14 -0.87 -3.75
N ILE A 381 -7.31 -1.09 -4.77
CA ILE A 381 -7.56 -2.17 -5.74
C ILE A 381 -7.39 -3.54 -5.10
N ALA A 382 -7.95 -4.59 -5.71
CA ALA A 382 -7.62 -5.95 -5.29
C ALA A 382 -6.12 -6.24 -5.54
N PRO A 383 -5.40 -6.84 -4.59
CA PRO A 383 -3.98 -7.07 -4.73
C PRO A 383 -3.73 -8.12 -5.82
N GLY A 384 -2.73 -8.00 -6.68
CA GLY A 384 -2.45 -8.92 -7.78
C GLY A 384 -2.01 -10.32 -7.31
N ASN A 385 -2.11 -11.34 -8.16
CA ASN A 385 -1.66 -12.69 -7.80
C ASN A 385 -0.16 -12.68 -7.41
N THR A 386 0.19 -13.41 -6.34
CA THR A 386 1.53 -13.41 -5.73
C THR A 386 2.11 -12.05 -5.33
N SER A 387 1.25 -11.03 -5.22
CA SER A 387 1.62 -9.82 -4.50
C SER A 387 1.78 -10.11 -3.01
N VAL A 388 2.54 -9.25 -2.36
CA VAL A 388 2.78 -9.23 -0.92
C VAL A 388 2.28 -7.90 -0.35
N SER A 389 1.72 -7.94 0.85
CA SER A 389 1.47 -6.74 1.67
C SER A 389 1.99 -7.00 3.08
N HIS A 390 2.80 -6.11 3.63
CA HIS A 390 3.34 -6.26 4.97
C HIS A 390 2.51 -5.48 5.99
N VAL A 391 2.23 -6.14 7.12
CA VAL A 391 1.60 -5.52 8.29
C VAL A 391 2.51 -5.69 9.49
N VAL A 392 2.84 -4.56 10.13
CA VAL A 392 3.63 -4.52 11.37
C VAL A 392 2.68 -4.62 12.55
N PHE A 393 2.94 -5.56 13.46
CA PHE A 393 2.24 -5.71 14.73
C PHE A 393 3.15 -5.24 15.86
N GLY A 394 2.98 -3.96 16.23
CA GLY A 394 3.70 -3.32 17.33
C GLY A 394 2.81 -3.08 18.56
N ALA A 395 3.32 -2.28 19.50
CA ALA A 395 2.61 -1.94 20.73
C ALA A 395 1.28 -1.21 20.51
N ASP A 396 1.21 -0.38 19.46
CA ASP A 396 0.03 0.41 19.10
C ASP A 396 -0.98 -0.35 18.23
N GLY A 397 -0.73 -1.63 17.97
CA GLY A 397 -1.56 -2.50 17.13
C GLY A 397 -1.01 -2.71 15.71
N PRO A 398 -1.82 -3.32 14.83
CA PRO A 398 -1.45 -3.59 13.45
C PRO A 398 -1.43 -2.31 12.59
N VAL A 399 -0.37 -2.13 11.82
CA VAL A 399 -0.22 -1.02 10.88
C VAL A 399 0.24 -1.54 9.52
N LEU A 400 -0.47 -1.15 8.46
CA LEU A 400 -0.10 -1.48 7.08
C LEU A 400 1.20 -0.76 6.70
N ALA A 401 2.25 -1.52 6.38
CA ALA A 401 3.53 -0.95 5.98
C ALA A 401 3.62 -0.71 4.47
N ASP A 402 3.18 -1.67 3.67
CA ASP A 402 3.13 -1.61 2.21
C ASP A 402 1.94 -2.44 1.70
N TYR A 403 1.53 -2.19 0.46
CA TYR A 403 0.36 -2.87 -0.12
C TYR A 403 0.58 -3.25 -1.58
N ASN A 404 0.21 -4.48 -1.88
CA ASN A 404 0.16 -5.05 -3.22
C ASN A 404 1.51 -5.05 -3.96
N ILE A 405 2.62 -5.17 -3.26
CA ILE A 405 3.96 -5.10 -3.86
C ILE A 405 4.42 -6.48 -4.35
N GLY A 406 5.54 -6.54 -5.09
CA GLY A 406 6.20 -7.82 -5.38
C GLY A 406 6.95 -7.82 -6.71
N PRO A 407 7.74 -8.87 -6.99
CA PRO A 407 8.65 -8.93 -8.13
C PRO A 407 7.95 -9.00 -9.49
N LEU A 408 6.63 -9.22 -9.50
CA LEU A 408 5.80 -9.34 -10.70
C LEU A 408 4.80 -8.19 -10.84
N GLN A 409 4.78 -7.28 -9.88
CA GLN A 409 3.96 -6.09 -9.93
C GLN A 409 4.71 -5.08 -10.81
N VAL A 410 4.25 -4.96 -12.05
CA VAL A 410 4.84 -4.04 -13.02
C VAL A 410 4.53 -2.62 -12.55
N ILE A 411 5.58 -1.88 -12.17
CA ILE A 411 5.51 -0.42 -12.04
C ILE A 411 5.94 0.17 -13.37
#